data_AF-A0A4Q4CKR7-F1
#
_entry.id   AF-A0A4Q4CKR7-F1
#
_cell.length_a   1.000
_cell.length_b   1.000
_cell.length_c   1.000
_cell.angle_alpha   90.00
_cell.angle_beta   90.00
_cell.angle_gamma   90.00
#
_symmetry.space_group_name_H-M   'P 1'
#
loop_
_entity.id
_entity.type
_entity.pdbx_description
1 polymer ?
#
loop_
_entity_poly.entity_id
_entity_poly.type
_entity_poly.pdbx_seq_one_letter_code
_entity_poly.pdbx_strand_id
1 'polypeptide(L)' 'MLLVDPTTGHLTAASARVVETADDDVEQELFLQQLEIQTDPTDDLAAVRDQLRSARRRAERSWSRTAARSSV' A
#
# COMPACT_ATOMS: atom_id res chain seq x y z
N MET A 1 -0.18 2.05 -6.76
CA MET A 1 1.23 1.83 -6.37
C MET A 1 1.60 0.38 -6.63
N LEU A 2 2.84 0.09 -7.07
CA LEU A 2 3.32 -1.28 -7.31
C LEU A 2 4.11 -1.80 -6.10
N LEU A 3 3.93 -3.07 -5.78
CA LEU A 3 4.68 -3.80 -4.77
C LEU A 3 5.92 -4.41 -5.39
N VAL A 4 7.07 -3.98 -4.86
CA VAL A 4 8.39 -4.38 -5.35
C VAL A 4 9.15 -5.03 -4.20
N ASP A 5 9.74 -6.20 -4.47
CA ASP A 5 10.69 -6.82 -3.57
C ASP A 5 11.96 -5.97 -3.51
N PRO A 6 12.35 -5.45 -2.32
CA PRO A 6 13.49 -4.56 -2.19
C PRO A 6 14.84 -5.24 -2.49
N THR A 7 14.91 -6.57 -2.45
CA THR A 7 16.14 -7.34 -2.70
C THR A 7 16.39 -7.52 -4.19
N THR A 8 15.31 -7.81 -4.94
CA THR A 8 15.39 -8.19 -6.35
C THR A 8 14.97 -7.07 -7.30
N GLY A 9 14.25 -6.07 -6.80
CA GLY A 9 13.67 -5.00 -7.63
C GLY A 9 12.51 -5.48 -8.51
N HIS A 10 12.03 -6.71 -8.33
CA HIS A 10 10.95 -7.29 -9.12
C HIS A 10 9.58 -7.10 -8.47
N LEU A 11 8.53 -7.09 -9.30
CA LEU A 11 7.15 -7.06 -8.83
C LEU A 11 6.81 -8.32 -8.05
N THR A 12 6.05 -8.15 -6.96
CA THR A 12 5.66 -9.27 -6.11
C THR A 12 4.17 -9.26 -5.84
N ALA A 13 3.55 -10.44 -5.97
CA ALA A 13 2.11 -10.63 -5.80
C ALA A 13 1.76 -10.79 -4.31
N ALA A 14 1.90 -9.71 -3.55
CA ALA A 14 1.75 -9.72 -2.10
C ALA A 14 0.66 -8.77 -1.57
N SER A 15 -0.14 -8.15 -2.44
CA SER A 15 -1.15 -7.15 -2.07
C SER A 15 -2.15 -7.68 -1.02
N ALA A 16 -2.59 -8.93 -1.14
CA ALA A 16 -3.54 -9.53 -0.19
C ALA A 16 -3.05 -9.46 1.26
N ARG A 17 -1.78 -9.79 1.48
CA ARG A 17 -1.16 -9.75 2.82
C ARG A 17 -0.94 -8.32 3.32
N VAL A 18 -0.77 -7.37 2.41
CA VAL A 18 -0.64 -5.94 2.75
C VAL A 18 -1.99 -5.38 3.19
N VAL A 19 -3.05 -5.71 2.46
CA VAL A 19 -4.43 -5.31 2.78
C VAL A 19 -4.89 -5.91 4.10
N GLU A 20 -4.63 -7.20 4.37
CA GLU A 20 -4.95 -7.86 5.65
C GLU A 20 -4.39 -7.14 6.89
N THR A 21 -3.37 -6.31 6.72
CA THR A 21 -2.70 -5.59 7.81
C THR A 21 -2.73 -4.07 7.64
N ALA A 22 -3.50 -3.58 6.66
CA ALA A 22 -3.77 -2.16 6.41
C ALA A 22 -5.20 -1.79 6.85
N ASP A 23 -5.47 -0.49 6.95
CA ASP A 23 -6.81 0.01 7.23
C ASP A 23 -7.65 0.06 5.94
N ASP A 24 -8.96 0.36 6.07
CA ASP A 24 -9.96 0.28 4.99
C ASP A 24 -9.70 1.19 3.76
N ASP A 25 -8.73 2.09 3.81
CA ASP A 25 -8.37 3.00 2.71
C ASP A 25 -7.37 2.40 1.70
N VAL A 26 -7.01 1.13 1.89
CA VAL A 26 -6.06 0.40 1.06
C VAL A 26 -6.76 -0.78 0.40
N GLU A 27 -6.93 -0.69 -0.91
CA GLU A 27 -7.59 -1.74 -1.69
C GLU A 27 -6.59 -2.55 -2.52
N GLN A 28 -6.89 -3.82 -2.70
CA GLN A 28 -6.17 -4.71 -3.59
C GLN A 28 -6.68 -4.55 -5.02
N GLU A 29 -5.75 -4.47 -5.96
CA GLU A 29 -6.05 -4.47 -7.39
C GLU A 29 -5.91 -5.86 -8.03
N LEU A 30 -6.61 -6.06 -9.16
CA LEU A 30 -6.80 -7.36 -9.84
C LEU A 30 -5.51 -8.16 -10.12
N PHE A 31 -4.37 -7.49 -10.23
CA PHE A 31 -3.08 -8.10 -10.57
C PHE A 31 -2.21 -8.50 -9.36
N LEU A 32 -2.71 -8.38 -8.12
CA LEU A 32 -2.05 -8.75 -6.84
C LEU A 32 -0.70 -8.07 -6.52
N GLN A 33 -0.13 -7.36 -7.49
CA GLN A 33 1.13 -6.63 -7.43
C GLN A 33 0.90 -5.14 -7.21
N GLN A 34 -0.36 -4.71 -7.20
CA GLN A 34 -0.75 -3.31 -7.13
C GLN A 34 -1.64 -3.07 -5.91
N LEU A 35 -1.39 -1.94 -5.25
CA LEU A 35 -2.22 -1.36 -4.21
C LEU A 35 -2.77 -0.03 -4.70
N GLU A 36 -4.05 0.19 -4.46
CA GLU A 36 -4.66 1.51 -4.59
C GLU A 36 -4.75 2.19 -3.22
N ILE A 37 -4.55 3.51 -3.20
CA ILE A 37 -4.84 4.34 -2.03
C ILE A 37 -5.91 5.34 -2.42
N GLN A 38 -6.90 5.49 -1.56
CA GLN A 38 -8.03 6.37 -1.81
C GLN A 38 -8.08 7.49 -0.77
N THR A 39 -8.82 8.54 -1.11
CA THR A 39 -9.11 9.66 -0.23
C THR A 39 -10.61 9.80 -0.08
N ASP A 40 -11.06 10.29 1.06
CA ASP A 40 -12.45 10.71 1.22
C ASP A 40 -12.78 11.86 0.25
N PRO A 41 -14.01 11.94 -0.28
CA PRO A 41 -14.45 13.08 -1.06
C PRO A 41 -14.30 14.38 -0.26
N THR A 42 -13.64 15.36 -0.85
CA THR A 42 -13.40 16.66 -0.22
C THR A 42 -13.19 17.75 -1.28
N ASP A 43 -13.51 19.00 -0.93
CA ASP A 43 -13.23 20.20 -1.73
C ASP A 43 -11.93 20.90 -1.32
N ASP A 44 -11.22 20.40 -0.30
CA ASP A 44 -9.95 20.93 0.17
C ASP A 44 -8.76 20.11 -0.35
N LEU A 45 -7.96 20.73 -1.23
CA LEU A 45 -6.76 20.11 -1.79
C LEU A 45 -5.67 19.84 -0.74
N ALA A 46 -5.61 20.62 0.35
CA ALA A 46 -4.67 20.34 1.45
C ALA A 46 -5.06 19.06 2.18
N ALA A 47 -6.36 18.85 2.42
CA ALA A 47 -6.88 17.61 2.97
C ALA A 47 -6.57 16.40 2.08
N VAL A 48 -6.77 16.50 0.75
CA VAL A 48 -6.40 15.43 -0.20
C VAL A 48 -4.91 15.07 -0.07
N ARG A 49 -4.04 16.09 -0.08
CA ARG A 49 -2.59 15.89 0.04
C ARG A 49 -2.22 15.17 1.34
N ASP A 50 -2.82 15.59 2.45
CA ASP A 50 -2.48 15.05 3.76
C ASP A 50 -3.00 13.62 3.92
N GLN A 51 -4.19 13.31 3.38
CA GLN A 51 -4.74 11.96 3.28
C GLN A 51 -3.83 11.04 2.46
N LEU A 52 -3.45 11.45 1.24
CA LEU A 52 -2.54 10.67 0.37
C LEU A 52 -1.19 10.39 1.05
N ARG A 53 -0.61 11.37 1.75
CA ARG A 53 0.65 11.19 2.50
C ARG A 53 0.49 10.22 3.66
N SER A 54 -0.63 10.28 4.37
CA SER A 54 -0.94 9.37 5.48
C SER A 54 -1.13 7.93 4.98
N ALA A 55 -1.99 7.75 3.97
CA ALA A 55 -2.27 6.46 3.35
C ALA A 55 -1.00 5.80 2.81
N ARG A 56 -0.18 6.55 2.06
CA ARG A 56 1.11 6.05 1.56
C ARG A 56 2.04 5.59 2.69
N ARG A 57 2.17 6.37 3.78
CA ARG A 57 3.02 5.98 4.92
C ARG A 57 2.52 4.72 5.62
N ARG A 58 1.20 4.52 5.69
CA ARG A 58 0.60 3.28 6.23
C ARG A 58 0.89 2.10 5.33
N ALA A 59 0.71 2.24 4.01
CA ALA A 59 1.04 1.23 3.02
C ALA A 59 2.53 0.83 3.08
N GLU A 60 3.45 1.79 3.18
CA GLU A 60 4.90 1.53 3.31
C GLU A 60 5.23 0.73 4.59
N ARG A 61 4.62 1.09 5.73
CA ARG A 61 4.81 0.35 7.00
C ARG A 61 4.24 -1.07 6.93
N SER A 62 3.06 -1.23 6.33
CA SER A 62 2.44 -2.54 6.12
C SER A 62 3.32 -3.41 5.22
N TRP A 63 3.77 -2.86 4.09
CA TRP A 63 4.66 -3.55 3.17
C TRP A 63 5.95 -4.01 3.82
N SER A 64 6.60 -3.14 4.60
CA SER A 64 7.85 -3.47 5.29
C SER A 64 7.70 -4.66 6.24
N ARG A 65 6.56 -4.76 6.95
CA ARG A 65 6.25 -5.89 7.84
C ARG A 65 6.02 -7.18 7.06
N THR A 66 5.34 -7.11 5.91
CA THR A 66 5.06 -8.26 5.04
C THR A 66 6.31 -8.78 4.33
N ALA A 67 7.15 -7.88 3.84
CA ALA A 67 8.43 -8.23 3.22
C ALA A 67 9.36 -8.94 4.24
N ALA A 68 9.48 -8.42 5.45
CA ALA A 68 10.31 -9.03 6.50
C ALA A 68 9.86 -10.46 6.89
N ARG A 69 8.56 -10.78 6.78
CA ARG A 69 8.02 -12.12 7.03
C ARG A 69 8.21 -13.11 5.88
N SER A 70 8.54 -12.62 4.70
CA SER A 70 8.70 -13.42 3.48
C SER A 70 10.17 -13.79 3.20
N SER A 71 11.11 -13.23 3.96
CA SER A 71 12.56 -13.47 3.87
C SER A 71 13.10 -14.51 4.86
N VAL A 72 12.20 -15.28 5.51
CA VAL A 72 12.50 -16.40 6.42
C VAL A 72 12.08 -17.71 5.78
#